data_AF-A0A538CN75-F1
#
_entry.id   AF-A0A538CN75-F1
#
_cell.length_a   1.000
_cell.length_b   1.000
_cell.length_c   1.000
_cell.angle_alpha   90.00
_cell.angle_beta   90.00
_cell.angle_gamma   90.00
#
_symmetry.space_group_name_H-M   'P 1'
#
loop_
_entity.id
_entity.type
_entity.pdbx_description
1 polymer ?
#
loop_
_entity_poly.entity_id
_entity_poly.type
_entity_poly.pdbx_seq_one_letter_code
_entity_poly.pdbx_strand_id
1 'polypeptide(L)'
;RLERDLHDGAQQRLVALSVQVGMAKRKLHSDPAAAEALLGRAGDELSLALEELRELARGIHPAILTDRGLEPALQALIDRAPLEVELAQSPAERLPAPVEAAAYFVVAESLTNVAKYAGAHHASVSVCATTASAAPTPPPGPGCAAWRTG
;
A
#
# COMPACT_ATOMS: atom_id res chain seq x y z
N ARG A 1 -8.13 -16.54 12.28
CA ARG A 1 -7.80 -17.77 11.51
C ARG A 1 -6.87 -17.41 10.36
N LEU A 2 -7.28 -16.48 9.49
CA LEU A 2 -6.44 -15.92 8.42
C LEU A 2 -5.07 -15.39 8.90
N GLU A 3 -5.02 -14.62 9.99
CA GLU A 3 -3.74 -14.15 10.59
C GLU A 3 -2.81 -15.28 11.06
N ARG A 4 -3.36 -16.43 11.46
CA ARG A 4 -2.59 -17.52 12.06
C ARG A 4 -1.97 -18.42 10.99
N ASP A 5 -2.75 -18.77 9.97
CA ASP A 5 -2.27 -19.52 8.79
C ASP A 5 -1.16 -18.78 8.04
N LEU A 6 -1.14 -17.46 8.21
CA LEU A 6 -0.26 -16.52 7.53
C LEU A 6 1.01 -16.20 8.32
N HIS A 7 0.91 -16.08 9.65
CA HIS A 7 2.07 -16.04 10.52
C HIS A 7 2.91 -17.32 10.37
N ASP A 8 2.23 -18.47 10.26
CA ASP A 8 2.89 -19.76 10.03
C ASP A 8 3.52 -19.83 8.61
N GLY A 9 2.83 -19.32 7.59
CA GLY A 9 3.38 -19.21 6.23
C GLY A 9 4.60 -18.28 6.13
N ALA A 10 4.59 -17.15 6.84
CA ALA A 10 5.71 -16.23 6.92
C ALA A 10 6.92 -16.85 7.64
N GLN A 11 6.70 -17.56 8.76
CA GLN A 11 7.76 -18.28 9.47
C GLN A 11 8.39 -19.37 8.60
N GLN A 12 7.58 -20.16 7.89
CA GLN A 12 8.09 -21.20 6.98
C GLN A 12 8.95 -20.61 5.85
N ARG A 13 8.54 -19.48 5.26
CA ARG A 13 9.32 -18.77 4.24
C ARG A 13 10.64 -18.20 4.77
N LEU A 14 10.64 -17.59 5.96
CA LEU A 14 11.88 -17.05 6.57
C LEU A 14 12.89 -18.16 6.90
N VAL A 15 12.41 -19.33 7.33
CA VAL A 15 13.24 -20.52 7.53
C VAL A 15 13.83 -21.01 6.21
N ALA A 16 13.02 -21.10 5.16
CA ALA A 16 13.49 -21.48 3.82
C ALA A 16 14.57 -20.52 3.29
N LEU A 17 14.35 -19.20 3.45
CA LEU A 17 15.30 -18.15 3.08
C LEU A 17 16.65 -18.32 3.80
N SER A 18 16.60 -18.57 5.11
CA SER A 18 17.80 -18.78 5.94
C SER A 18 18.62 -19.99 5.49
N VAL A 19 17.94 -21.06 5.06
CA VAL A 19 18.57 -22.26 4.50
C VAL A 19 19.21 -21.96 3.15
N GLN A 20 18.53 -21.25 2.24
CA GLN A 20 19.07 -20.90 0.92
C GLN A 20 20.30 -19.99 1.03
N VAL A 21 20.26 -18.99 1.90
CA VAL A 21 21.43 -18.12 2.18
C VAL A 21 22.59 -18.92 2.77
N GLY A 22 22.31 -19.87 3.66
CA GLY A 22 23.32 -20.79 4.21
C GLY A 22 23.96 -21.69 3.14
N MET A 23 23.18 -22.16 2.17
CA MET A 23 23.68 -22.94 1.03
C MET A 23 24.55 -22.11 0.09
N ALA A 24 24.13 -20.88 -0.22
CA ALA A 24 24.92 -19.94 -1.02
C ALA A 24 26.28 -19.64 -0.37
N LYS A 25 26.30 -19.38 0.95
CA LYS A 25 27.55 -19.17 1.71
C LYS A 25 28.53 -20.33 1.60
N ARG A 26 28.07 -21.58 1.60
CA ARG A 26 28.92 -22.76 1.47
C ARG A 26 29.48 -22.95 0.04
N LYS A 27 28.81 -22.39 -0.96
CA LYS A 27 29.19 -22.48 -2.38
C LYS A 27 30.02 -21.30 -2.88
N LEU A 28 30.16 -20.24 -2.08
CA LEU A 28 30.79 -18.98 -2.49
C LEU A 28 32.18 -19.13 -3.13
N HIS A 29 32.98 -20.10 -2.68
CA HIS A 29 34.35 -20.31 -3.16
C HIS A 29 34.49 -21.49 -4.11
N SER A 30 33.63 -22.50 -3.99
CA SER A 30 33.70 -23.75 -4.75
C SER A 30 32.86 -23.72 -6.03
N ASP A 31 31.81 -22.91 -6.06
CA ASP A 31 30.85 -22.82 -7.16
C ASP A 31 30.12 -21.45 -7.13
N PRO A 32 30.82 -20.36 -7.53
CA PRO A 32 30.30 -19.00 -7.43
C PRO A 32 29.02 -18.78 -8.22
N ALA A 33 28.90 -19.40 -9.40
CA ALA A 33 27.72 -19.28 -10.26
C ALA A 33 26.48 -19.90 -9.58
N ALA A 34 26.61 -21.06 -8.94
CA ALA A 34 25.50 -21.63 -8.18
C ALA A 34 25.19 -20.83 -6.90
N ALA A 35 26.19 -20.20 -6.27
CA ALA A 35 25.97 -19.31 -5.14
C ALA A 35 25.17 -18.06 -5.55
N GLU A 36 25.51 -17.46 -6.69
CA GLU A 36 24.79 -16.32 -7.26
C GLU A 36 23.34 -16.68 -7.62
N ALA A 37 23.12 -17.83 -8.25
CA ALA A 37 21.76 -18.31 -8.57
C ALA A 37 20.91 -18.65 -7.33
N LEU A 38 21.53 -19.04 -6.21
CA LEU A 38 20.83 -19.24 -4.93
C LEU A 38 20.49 -17.91 -4.26
N LEU A 39 21.39 -16.92 -4.34
CA LEU A 39 21.13 -15.58 -3.81
C LEU A 39 20.04 -14.85 -4.60
N GLY A 40 20.03 -15.00 -5.94
CA GLY A 40 18.97 -14.45 -6.79
C GLY A 40 17.60 -15.00 -6.39
N ARG A 41 17.47 -16.33 -6.27
CA ARG A 41 16.23 -16.97 -5.82
C ARG A 41 15.80 -16.55 -4.42
N ALA A 42 16.74 -16.43 -3.49
CA ALA A 42 16.44 -15.91 -2.15
C ALA A 42 15.98 -14.43 -2.19
N GLY A 43 16.54 -13.62 -3.10
CA GLY A 43 16.10 -12.25 -3.33
C GLY A 43 14.67 -12.16 -3.89
N ASP A 44 14.33 -13.03 -4.83
CA ASP A 44 12.99 -13.11 -5.42
C ASP A 44 11.95 -13.57 -4.38
N GLU A 45 12.25 -14.62 -3.61
CA GLU A 45 11.38 -15.09 -2.52
C GLU A 45 11.19 -14.04 -1.42
N LEU A 46 12.25 -13.29 -1.08
CA LEU A 46 12.15 -12.19 -0.13
C LEU A 46 11.27 -11.06 -0.65
N SER A 47 11.36 -10.74 -1.94
CA SER A 47 10.55 -9.70 -2.57
C SER A 47 9.07 -10.07 -2.56
N LEU A 48 8.75 -11.32 -2.93
CA LEU A 48 7.40 -11.89 -2.82
C LEU A 48 6.89 -11.87 -1.38
N ALA A 49 7.72 -12.30 -0.42
CA ALA A 49 7.34 -12.29 0.99
C ALA A 49 7.08 -10.87 1.51
N LEU A 50 7.87 -9.88 1.09
CA LEU A 50 7.64 -8.47 1.43
C LEU A 50 6.37 -7.91 0.77
N GLU A 51 6.03 -8.36 -0.43
CA GLU A 51 4.82 -7.97 -1.14
C GLU A 51 3.58 -8.54 -0.43
N GLU A 52 3.59 -9.82 -0.06
CA GLU A 52 2.57 -10.43 0.80
C GLU A 52 2.49 -9.73 2.16
N LEU A 53 3.63 -9.41 2.79
CA LEU A 53 3.66 -8.68 4.06
C LEU A 53 3.08 -7.26 3.92
N ARG A 54 3.25 -6.63 2.75
CA ARG A 54 2.64 -5.33 2.44
C ARG A 54 1.14 -5.47 2.23
N GLU A 55 0.66 -6.51 1.54
CA GLU A 55 -0.77 -6.83 1.45
C GLU A 55 -1.38 -7.07 2.85
N LEU A 56 -0.61 -7.68 3.75
CA LEU A 56 -1.02 -7.90 5.14
C LEU A 56 -0.91 -6.69 6.03
N ALA A 57 0.08 -5.83 5.81
CA ALA A 57 0.15 -4.53 6.44
C ALA A 57 -1.03 -3.67 5.97
N ARG A 58 -1.45 -3.79 4.71
CA ARG A 58 -2.75 -3.28 4.23
C ARG A 58 -3.94 -4.00 4.88
N GLY A 59 -3.73 -5.18 5.47
CA GLY A 59 -4.60 -5.93 6.38
C GLY A 59 -4.57 -5.50 7.86
N ILE A 60 -3.61 -4.65 8.27
CA ILE A 60 -3.64 -3.87 9.55
C ILE A 60 -4.42 -2.55 9.34
N HIS A 61 -4.35 -1.96 8.14
CA HIS A 61 -5.11 -0.76 7.77
C HIS A 61 -6.65 -0.94 7.60
N PRO A 62 -7.25 -2.15 7.47
CA PRO A 62 -8.68 -2.34 7.59
C PRO A 62 -9.13 -2.24 9.03
N ALA A 63 -8.27 -2.39 10.05
CA ALA A 63 -8.71 -2.24 11.44
C ALA A 63 -9.06 -0.77 11.73
N ILE A 64 -8.18 0.17 11.37
CA ILE A 64 -8.48 1.61 11.51
C ILE A 64 -9.66 1.99 10.62
N LEU A 65 -9.73 1.49 9.38
CA LEU A 65 -10.84 1.75 8.47
C LEU A 65 -12.17 1.19 9.02
N THR A 66 -12.16 -0.01 9.58
CA THR A 66 -13.34 -0.68 10.16
C THR A 66 -13.77 0.04 11.43
N ASP A 67 -12.84 0.25 12.37
CA ASP A 67 -13.11 0.75 13.71
C ASP A 67 -13.37 2.27 13.73
N ARG A 68 -12.65 3.03 12.91
CA ARG A 68 -12.64 4.51 12.95
C ARG A 68 -13.06 5.18 11.64
N GLY A 69 -13.22 4.43 10.56
CA GLY A 69 -13.69 4.94 9.28
C GLY A 69 -12.60 5.48 8.36
N LEU A 70 -13.02 6.04 7.24
CA LEU A 70 -12.14 6.39 6.13
C LEU A 70 -11.14 7.51 6.47
N GLU A 71 -11.58 8.60 7.08
CA GLU A 71 -10.69 9.75 7.36
C GLU A 71 -9.51 9.38 8.29
N PRO A 72 -9.72 8.73 9.46
CA PRO A 72 -8.60 8.30 10.30
C PRO A 72 -7.66 7.30 9.60
N ALA A 73 -8.18 6.49 8.68
CA ALA A 73 -7.37 5.56 7.89
C ALA A 73 -6.52 6.30 6.85
N LEU A 74 -7.09 7.30 6.16
CA LEU A 74 -6.37 8.15 5.21
C LEU A 74 -5.30 9.00 5.91
N GLN A 75 -5.59 9.52 7.12
CA GLN A 75 -4.60 10.26 7.88
C GLN A 75 -3.40 9.38 8.25
N ALA A 76 -3.65 8.16 8.73
CA ALA A 76 -2.57 7.22 9.05
C ALA A 76 -1.73 6.82 7.82
N LEU A 77 -2.33 6.81 6.63
CA LEU A 77 -1.64 6.59 5.37
C LEU A 77 -0.78 7.79 4.97
N ILE A 78 -1.32 9.01 5.11
CA ILE A 78 -0.66 10.29 4.84
C ILE A 78 0.57 10.48 5.73
N ASP A 79 0.45 10.21 7.03
CA ASP A 79 1.52 10.37 8.01
C ASP A 79 2.76 9.48 7.72
N ARG A 80 2.59 8.46 6.87
CA ARG A 80 3.64 7.51 6.48
C ARG A 80 4.17 7.76 5.07
N ALA A 81 3.61 8.72 4.34
CA ALA A 81 4.03 9.02 2.99
C ALA A 81 5.47 9.59 2.99
N PRO A 82 6.30 9.25 2.00
CA PRO A 82 7.66 9.78 1.88
C PRO A 82 7.72 11.21 1.32
N LEU A 83 6.57 11.89 1.22
CA LEU A 83 6.40 13.25 0.73
C LEU A 83 5.37 13.97 1.61
N GLU A 84 5.31 15.30 1.52
CA GLU A 84 4.28 16.05 2.23
C GLU A 84 2.92 15.78 1.61
N VAL A 85 1.95 15.31 2.38
CA VAL A 85 0.60 15.05 1.89
C VAL A 85 -0.44 15.72 2.78
N GLU A 86 -1.38 16.43 2.18
CA GLU A 86 -2.52 17.04 2.86
C GLU A 86 -3.81 16.26 2.57
N LEU A 87 -4.63 16.05 3.60
CA LEU A 87 -6.02 15.59 3.43
C LEU A 87 -6.95 16.81 3.32
N ALA A 88 -7.17 17.29 2.11
CA ALA A 88 -7.98 18.49 1.87
C ALA A 88 -9.49 18.22 2.07
N GLN A 89 -9.95 16.99 1.83
CA GLN A 89 -11.37 16.64 2.01
C GLN A 89 -11.58 15.15 2.29
N SER A 90 -12.49 14.86 3.22
CA SER A 90 -13.04 13.54 3.52
C SER A 90 -14.58 13.60 3.53
N PRO A 91 -15.28 12.46 3.32
CA PRO A 91 -16.73 12.38 3.54
C PRO A 91 -17.07 12.61 5.01
N ALA A 92 -18.05 13.47 5.29
CA ALA A 92 -18.50 13.77 6.64
C ALA A 92 -19.23 12.59 7.32
N GLU A 93 -19.81 11.70 6.53
CA GLU A 93 -20.55 10.53 6.99
C GLU A 93 -19.84 9.24 6.57
N ARG A 94 -20.05 8.17 7.36
CA ARG A 94 -19.54 6.84 7.04
C ARG A 94 -20.15 6.36 5.74
N LEU A 95 -19.30 5.88 4.83
CA LEU A 95 -19.73 5.24 3.61
C LEU A 95 -19.94 3.74 3.87
N PRO A 96 -20.67 3.03 2.99
CA PRO A 96 -20.71 1.57 3.06
C PRO A 96 -19.29 1.01 3.06
N ALA A 97 -19.01 0.03 3.92
CA ALA A 97 -17.66 -0.51 4.10
C ALA A 97 -16.92 -0.89 2.79
N PRO A 98 -17.58 -1.47 1.76
CA PRO A 98 -16.92 -1.72 0.48
C PRO A 98 -16.47 -0.45 -0.25
N VAL A 99 -17.20 0.66 -0.08
CA VAL A 99 -16.88 1.97 -0.67
C VAL A 99 -15.72 2.63 0.08
N GLU A 100 -15.72 2.57 1.42
CA GLU A 100 -14.59 3.04 2.23
C GLU A 100 -13.31 2.30 1.86
N ALA A 101 -13.38 0.97 1.72
CA ALA A 101 -12.26 0.15 1.29
C ALA A 101 -11.76 0.55 -0.11
N ALA A 102 -12.66 0.67 -1.09
CA ALA A 102 -12.30 1.06 -2.44
C ALA A 102 -11.60 2.44 -2.47
N ALA A 103 -12.19 3.44 -1.80
CA ALA A 103 -11.60 4.79 -1.73
C ALA A 103 -10.21 4.78 -1.08
N TYR A 104 -10.06 4.06 0.03
CA TYR A 104 -8.79 3.91 0.73
C TYR A 104 -7.71 3.31 -0.20
N PHE A 105 -8.00 2.20 -0.89
CA PHE A 105 -7.03 1.55 -1.76
C PHE A 105 -6.64 2.40 -2.96
N VAL A 106 -7.60 3.12 -3.56
CA VAL A 106 -7.32 4.05 -4.66
C VAL A 106 -6.35 5.14 -4.20
N VAL A 107 -6.55 5.71 -3.01
CA VAL A 107 -5.63 6.73 -2.47
C VAL A 107 -4.26 6.14 -2.17
N ALA A 108 -4.18 4.97 -1.53
CA ALA A 108 -2.92 4.32 -1.19
C ALA A 108 -2.05 4.01 -2.43
N GLU A 109 -2.68 3.50 -3.48
CA GLU A 109 -1.98 3.23 -4.74
C GLU A 109 -1.57 4.52 -5.45
N SER A 110 -2.45 5.54 -5.44
CA SER A 110 -2.14 6.85 -6.02
C SER A 110 -0.92 7.50 -5.36
N LEU A 111 -0.85 7.49 -4.02
CA LEU A 111 0.31 8.03 -3.29
C LEU A 111 1.58 7.22 -3.53
N THR A 112 1.46 5.89 -3.66
CA THR A 112 2.59 5.03 -4.04
C THR A 112 3.13 5.41 -5.42
N ASN A 113 2.25 5.66 -6.38
CA ASN A 113 2.62 6.07 -7.73
C ASN A 113 3.23 7.47 -7.77
N VAL A 114 2.68 8.42 -7.02
CA VAL A 114 3.26 9.76 -6.89
C VAL A 114 4.67 9.69 -6.31
N ALA A 115 4.86 8.94 -5.22
CA ALA A 115 6.15 8.79 -4.57
C ALA A 115 7.22 8.14 -5.48
N LYS A 116 6.82 7.18 -6.32
CA LYS A 116 7.74 6.45 -7.19
C LYS A 116 8.04 7.18 -8.50
N TYR A 117 7.06 7.88 -9.08
CA TYR A 117 7.12 8.28 -10.48
C TYR A 117 6.94 9.78 -10.72
N ALA A 118 6.31 10.53 -9.81
CA ALA A 118 5.95 11.92 -10.09
C ALA A 118 7.07 12.92 -9.78
N GLY A 119 8.08 12.55 -8.99
CA GLY A 119 9.12 13.49 -8.52
C GLY A 119 8.55 14.66 -7.69
N ALA A 120 7.36 14.49 -7.13
CA ALA A 120 6.66 15.52 -6.38
C ALA A 120 7.13 15.55 -4.92
N HIS A 121 7.24 16.76 -4.35
CA HIS A 121 7.52 16.96 -2.92
C HIS A 121 6.25 17.11 -2.08
N HIS A 122 5.11 17.39 -2.74
CA HIS A 122 3.83 17.64 -2.11
C HIS A 122 2.68 16.96 -2.89
N ALA A 123 1.66 16.48 -2.19
CA ALA A 123 0.41 15.97 -2.76
C ALA A 123 -0.82 16.34 -1.91
N SER A 124 -1.99 16.39 -2.53
CA SER A 124 -3.27 16.63 -1.84
C SER A 124 -4.26 15.50 -2.15
N VAL A 125 -4.97 15.05 -1.12
CA VAL A 125 -6.01 14.02 -1.21
C VAL A 125 -7.37 14.64 -0.91
N SER A 126 -8.34 14.38 -1.80
CA SER A 126 -9.73 14.78 -1.61
C SER A 126 -10.64 13.61 -1.94
N VAL A 127 -11.50 13.23 -0.99
CA VAL A 127 -12.51 12.18 -1.16
C VAL A 127 -13.89 12.79 -0.91
N CYS A 128 -14.73 12.76 -1.94
CA CYS A 128 -16.08 13.34 -1.90
C CYS A 128 -17.12 12.25 -2.12
N ALA A 129 -18.17 12.27 -1.31
CA ALA A 129 -19.37 11.48 -1.57
C ALA A 129 -20.34 12.31 -2.42
N THR A 130 -20.58 11.90 -3.65
CA THR A 130 -21.64 12.47 -4.48
C THR A 130 -22.88 11.61 -4.31
N THR A 131 -23.91 12.14 -3.66
CA THR A 131 -25.24 11.55 -3.82
C THR A 131 -25.67 11.84 -5.25
N ALA A 132 -26.03 10.79 -5.99
CA ALA A 132 -26.62 10.94 -7.32
C ALA A 132 -28.02 11.56 -7.18
N SER A 133 -28.07 12.84 -6.83
CA SER A 133 -29.23 13.69 -7.12
C SER A 133 -29.08 14.13 -8.56
N ALA A 134 -30.13 14.01 -9.36
CA ALA A 134 -30.17 14.43 -10.77
C ALA A 134 -30.06 15.96 -10.97
N ALA A 135 -29.48 16.69 -10.02
CA ALA A 135 -29.17 18.10 -10.15
C ALA A 135 -27.72 18.27 -10.64
N PRO A 136 -27.47 19.16 -11.61
CA PRO A 136 -26.11 19.45 -12.07
C PRO A 136 -25.28 19.95 -10.88
N THR A 137 -24.22 19.23 -10.53
CA THR A 137 -23.21 19.68 -9.58
C THR A 137 -22.66 21.03 -10.03
N PRO A 138 -22.66 22.07 -9.17
CA PRO A 138 -22.00 23.32 -9.52
C PRO A 138 -20.51 23.07 -9.81
N PRO A 139 -19.91 23.82 -10.74
CA PRO A 139 -18.47 23.69 -10.99
C PRO A 139 -17.72 23.89 -9.68
N PRO A 140 -16.63 23.16 -9.46
CA PRO A 140 -15.85 23.33 -8.24
C PRO A 140 -15.44 24.78 -8.06
N GLY A 141 -15.56 25.28 -6.83
CA GLY A 141 -14.99 26.56 -6.44
C GLY A 141 -13.46 26.57 -6.68
N PRO A 142 -12.84 27.76 -6.68
CA PRO A 142 -11.39 27.89 -6.87
C PRO A 142 -10.67 27.14 -5.76
N GLY A 143 -10.26 25.89 -6.05
CA GLY A 143 -9.75 24.94 -5.06
C GLY A 143 -9.78 23.48 -5.50
N CYS A 144 -10.74 23.03 -6.32
CA CYS A 144 -10.65 21.66 -6.88
C CYS A 144 -9.86 21.68 -8.19
N ALA A 145 -8.66 21.10 -8.17
CA ALA A 145 -7.92 20.79 -9.38
C ALA A 145 -8.68 19.73 -10.20
N ALA A 146 -9.25 20.16 -11.31
CA ALA A 146 -9.64 19.26 -12.39
C ALA A 146 -8.35 18.71 -13.00
N TRP A 147 -8.16 17.40 -12.94
CA TRP A 147 -7.06 16.73 -13.63
C TRP A 147 -7.28 16.85 -15.15
N ARG A 148 -6.50 17.72 -15.80
CA ARG A 148 -6.29 17.71 -17.26
C ARG A 148 -4.86 17.24 -17.50
N THR A 149 -4.70 16.05 -18.06
CA THR A 149 -3.49 15.64 -18.76
C THR A 149 -3.47 16.35 -20.12
N GLY A 150 -2.43 17.14 -20.39
CA GLY A 150 -2.07 17.52 -21.76
C GLY A 150 -1.45 16.35 -22.51
#